data_AF-A0A7C1K936-F1
#
_entry.id   AF-A0A7C1K936-F1
#
_cell.length_a   1.000
_cell.length_b   1.000
_cell.length_c   1.000
_cell.angle_alpha   90.00
_cell.angle_beta   90.00
_cell.angle_gamma   90.00
#
_symmetry.space_group_name_H-M   'P 1'
#
loop_
_entity.id
_entity.type
_entity.pdbx_description
1 polymer ?
#
loop_
_entity_poly.entity_id
_entity_poly.type
_entity_poly.pdbx_seq_one_letter_code
_entity_poly.pdbx_strand_id
1 'polypeptide(L)'
;MGLRRVVAVCGLLFLLAAWVGGCGPKETGSGAGGGPSAPPTFQVGTPAPPFTLPRLDTGDNVDFPGDFKGRAVALTFFSPG
;
A
#
# COMPACT_ATOMS: atom_id res chain seq x y z
N MET A 1 -41.88 27.00 8.46
CA MET A 1 -41.73 26.09 7.30
C MET A 1 -40.31 25.48 7.24
N GLY A 2 -39.84 24.84 8.32
CA GLY A 2 -38.42 24.41 8.41
C GLY A 2 -38.23 22.90 8.56
N LEU A 3 -38.94 22.27 9.51
CA LEU A 3 -38.64 20.90 9.92
C LEU A 3 -38.92 19.84 8.83
N ARG A 4 -39.99 20.03 8.04
CA ARG A 4 -40.37 19.10 6.97
C ARG A 4 -39.35 19.08 5.82
N ARG A 5 -38.71 20.23 5.55
CA ARG A 5 -37.66 20.36 4.52
C ARG A 5 -36.34 19.77 5.02
N VAL A 6 -36.02 19.93 6.31
CA VAL A 6 -34.81 19.35 6.92
C VAL A 6 -34.88 17.82 6.93
N VAL A 7 -36.03 17.22 7.29
CA VAL A 7 -36.20 15.75 7.26
C VAL A 7 -36.10 15.19 5.85
N ALA A 8 -36.66 15.89 4.85
CA ALA A 8 -36.56 15.49 3.45
C ALA A 8 -35.11 15.57 2.93
N VAL A 9 -34.38 16.64 3.26
CA VAL A 9 -32.98 16.84 2.85
C VAL A 9 -32.05 15.84 3.55
N CYS A 10 -32.21 15.62 4.86
CA CYS A 10 -31.42 14.61 5.59
C CYS A 10 -31.73 13.19 5.14
N GLY A 11 -33.00 12.86 4.86
CA GLY A 11 -33.39 11.56 4.33
C GLY A 11 -32.81 11.30 2.93
N LEU A 12 -32.85 12.31 2.05
CA LEU A 12 -32.26 12.23 0.71
C LEU A 12 -30.72 12.11 0.75
N LEU A 13 -30.04 12.82 1.66
CA LEU A 13 -28.60 12.71 1.89
C LEU A 13 -28.20 11.31 2.38
N PHE A 14 -28.96 10.72 3.30
CA PHE A 14 -28.72 9.36 3.77
C PHE A 14 -28.94 8.31 2.66
N LEU A 15 -29.93 8.52 1.79
CA LEU A 15 -30.20 7.63 0.66
C LEU A 15 -29.09 7.67 -0.40
N LEU A 16 -28.49 8.84 -0.63
CA LEU A 16 -27.37 9.03 -1.56
C LEU A 16 -26.05 8.44 -1.05
N ALA A 17 -25.79 8.49 0.27
CA ALA A 17 -24.57 7.95 0.87
C ALA A 17 -24.51 6.41 0.88
N ALA A 18 -25.66 5.73 0.79
CA ALA A 18 -25.71 4.27 0.81
C ALA A 18 -25.34 3.59 -0.53
N TRP A 19 -25.08 4.36 -1.60
CA TRP A 19 -24.70 3.83 -2.92
C TRP A 19 -23.22 3.96 -3.27
N VAL A 20 -22.39 4.52 -2.39
CA VAL A 20 -20.92 4.43 -2.49
C VAL A 20 -20.46 3.18 -1.73
N GLY A 21 -21.02 2.03 -2.12
CA GLY A 21 -20.44 0.72 -1.83
C GLY A 21 -19.27 0.52 -2.78
N GLY A 22 -18.09 0.98 -2.36
CA GLY A 22 -16.85 0.81 -3.10
C GLY A 22 -16.53 -0.67 -3.30
N CYS A 23 -16.47 -1.11 -4.56
CA CYS A 23 -15.66 -2.25 -4.94
C CYS A 23 -14.23 -1.73 -5.11
N GLY A 24 -13.45 -1.69 -4.02
CA GLY A 24 -12.01 -1.56 -4.14
C GLY A 24 -11.47 -2.75 -4.94
N PRO A 25 -10.43 -2.59 -5.77
CA PRO A 25 -9.77 -3.75 -6.34
C PRO A 25 -9.37 -4.65 -5.18
N LYS A 26 -9.74 -5.94 -5.25
CA LYS A 26 -9.09 -6.95 -4.43
C LYS A 26 -7.61 -6.79 -4.74
N GLU A 27 -6.87 -6.25 -3.79
CA GLU A 27 -5.43 -6.40 -3.77
C GLU A 27 -5.22 -7.91 -3.83
N THR A 28 -4.79 -8.35 -5.01
CA THR A 28 -4.28 -9.68 -5.23
C THR A 28 -3.11 -9.78 -4.27
N GLY A 29 -3.38 -10.24 -3.06
CA GLY A 29 -2.41 -10.94 -2.25
C GLY A 29 -1.99 -12.13 -3.09
N SER A 30 -1.08 -11.86 -4.02
CA SER A 30 -0.33 -12.84 -4.77
C SER A 30 0.58 -13.44 -3.72
N GLY A 31 0.00 -14.34 -2.93
CA GLY A 31 0.71 -15.43 -2.31
C GLY A 31 1.28 -16.26 -3.44
N ALA A 32 2.31 -15.73 -4.10
CA ALA A 32 3.27 -16.52 -4.82
C ALA A 32 3.96 -17.35 -3.75
N GLY A 33 3.32 -18.45 -3.37
CA GLY A 33 4.04 -19.66 -2.95
C GLY A 33 4.85 -20.15 -4.14
N GLY A 34 5.83 -19.36 -4.55
CA GLY A 34 6.87 -19.77 -5.46
C GLY A 34 7.79 -20.67 -4.67
N GLY A 35 7.85 -21.95 -5.04
CA GLY A 35 9.01 -22.77 -4.71
C GLY A 35 10.30 -22.02 -5.08
N PRO A 36 11.44 -22.35 -4.45
CA PRO A 36 12.63 -21.50 -4.46
C PRO A 36 13.00 -21.11 -5.89
N SER A 37 12.64 -19.88 -6.24
CA SER A 37 13.10 -19.23 -7.45
C SER A 37 14.58 -18.98 -7.20
N ALA A 38 15.45 -19.36 -8.14
CA ALA A 38 16.86 -19.02 -8.04
C ALA A 38 16.97 -17.51 -7.76
N PRO A 39 17.85 -17.08 -6.83
CA PRO A 39 17.96 -15.67 -6.49
C PRO A 39 18.27 -14.88 -7.76
N PRO A 40 17.57 -13.75 -7.99
CA PRO A 40 17.86 -12.91 -9.14
C PRO A 40 19.33 -12.47 -9.08
N THR A 41 20.00 -12.51 -10.24
CA THR A 41 21.35 -11.96 -10.36
C THR A 41 21.26 -10.45 -10.50
N PHE A 42 22.00 -9.72 -9.67
CA PHE A 42 22.08 -8.26 -9.74
C PHE A 42 23.44 -7.83 -10.27
N GLN A 43 23.43 -6.94 -11.26
CA GLN A 43 24.64 -6.40 -11.85
C GLN A 43 25.06 -5.13 -11.11
N VAL A 44 26.34 -5.02 -10.78
CA VAL A 44 26.88 -3.80 -10.15
C VAL A 44 26.81 -2.64 -11.15
N GLY A 45 26.38 -1.47 -10.68
CA GLY A 45 26.26 -0.26 -11.50
C GLY A 45 24.90 -0.09 -12.17
N THR A 46 24.01 -1.10 -12.13
CA THR A 46 22.61 -0.90 -12.53
C THR A 46 21.80 -0.30 -11.38
N PRO A 47 20.72 0.46 -11.66
CA PRO A 47 19.82 0.93 -10.62
C PRO A 47 19.34 -0.22 -9.74
N ALA A 48 19.33 0.01 -8.42
CA ALA A 48 18.85 -0.99 -7.49
C ALA A 48 17.34 -1.23 -7.71
N PRO A 49 16.85 -2.48 -7.61
CA PRO A 49 15.45 -2.78 -7.84
C PRO A 49 14.53 -2.06 -6.86
N PRO A 50 13.37 -1.55 -7.32
CA PRO A 50 12.44 -0.92 -6.44
C PRO A 50 11.71 -1.95 -5.57
N PHE A 51 11.49 -1.60 -4.30
CA PHE A 51 10.62 -2.35 -3.40
C PHE A 51 10.04 -1.44 -2.31
N THR A 52 8.91 -1.86 -1.75
CA THR A 52 8.24 -1.17 -0.66
C THR A 52 8.12 -2.11 0.52
N LEU A 53 8.52 -1.67 1.71
CA LEU A 53 8.39 -2.44 2.95
C LEU A 53 7.87 -1.56 4.09
N PRO A 54 7.10 -2.11 5.04
CA PRO A 54 6.75 -1.40 6.25
C PRO A 54 7.97 -1.22 7.16
N ARG A 55 8.09 -0.06 7.79
CA ARG A 55 9.03 0.17 8.89
C ARG A 55 8.69 -0.74 10.06
N LEU A 56 9.73 -1.31 10.67
CA LEU A 56 9.56 -2.15 11.86
C LEU A 56 9.10 -1.34 13.09
N ASP A 57 9.47 -0.06 13.17
CA ASP A 57 9.17 0.81 14.30
C ASP A 57 7.79 1.49 14.19
N THR A 58 7.40 1.97 13.01
CA THR A 58 6.13 2.70 12.83
C THR A 58 5.06 1.93 12.06
N GLY A 59 5.43 0.92 11.27
CA GLY A 59 4.54 0.25 10.32
C GLY A 59 4.30 1.01 9.02
N ASP A 60 4.81 2.24 8.87
CA ASP A 60 4.65 3.02 7.65
C ASP A 60 5.43 2.42 6.48
N ASN A 61 4.86 2.48 5.29
CA ASN A 61 5.56 2.05 4.08
C ASN A 61 6.71 2.99 3.75
N VAL A 62 7.82 2.38 3.32
CA VAL A 62 9.01 3.07 2.82
C VAL A 62 9.36 2.50 1.45
N ASP A 63 9.63 3.39 0.51
CA ASP A 63 9.95 3.07 -0.88
C ASP A 63 11.47 3.13 -1.11
N PHE A 64 12.06 1.98 -1.43
CA PHE A 64 13.45 1.91 -1.89
C PHE A 64 13.51 1.83 -3.42
N PRO A 65 14.47 2.51 -4.09
CA PRO A 65 15.46 3.43 -3.53
C PRO A 65 14.95 4.89 -3.36
N GLY A 66 13.68 5.16 -3.69
CA GLY A 66 13.10 6.52 -3.76
C GLY A 66 13.39 7.40 -2.54
N ASP A 67 13.03 6.91 -1.36
CA ASP A 67 13.18 7.63 -0.09
C ASP A 67 14.64 7.77 0.37
N PHE A 68 15.57 7.05 -0.25
CA PHE A 68 16.98 7.00 0.14
C PHE A 68 17.93 7.65 -0.87
N LYS A 69 17.41 8.27 -1.94
CA LYS A 69 18.22 8.97 -2.94
C LYS A 69 19.14 10.02 -2.30
N GLY A 70 20.35 10.15 -2.86
CA GLY A 70 21.37 11.10 -2.39
C GLY A 70 22.14 10.65 -1.14
N ARG A 71 21.88 9.43 -0.64
CA ARG A 71 22.57 8.86 0.52
C ARG A 71 23.20 7.51 0.16
N ALA A 72 24.38 7.23 0.72
CA ALA A 72 24.95 5.88 0.68
C ALA A 72 24.21 5.02 1.72
N VAL A 73 23.59 3.93 1.27
CA VAL A 73 22.78 3.05 2.11
C VAL A 73 23.20 1.59 1.89
N ALA A 74 23.25 0.82 2.98
CA ALA A 74 23.48 -0.61 2.95
C ALA A 74 22.17 -1.35 3.26
N LEU A 75 21.85 -2.37 2.48
CA LEU A 75 20.69 -3.23 2.71
C LEU A 75 21.13 -4.56 3.31
N THR A 76 20.42 -5.01 4.34
CA THR A 76 20.67 -6.31 4.97
C THR A 76 19.32 -6.98 5.21
N PHE A 77 19.13 -8.16 4.63
CA PHE A 77 17.95 -8.99 4.83
C PHE A 77 18.30 -10.09 5.82
N PHE A 78 17.46 -10.29 6.84
CA PHE A 78 17.65 -11.31 7.86
C PHE A 78 16.31 -11.89 8.32
N SER A 79 16.35 -13.09 8.87
CA SER A 79 15.22 -13.72 9.56
C SER A 79 15.66 -14.03 11.00
N PRO A 80 14.96 -13.52 12.03
CA PRO A 80 15.38 -13.67 13.43
C PRO A 80 15.19 -15.10 13.99
N GLY A 81 14.49 -15.99 13.28
CA GLY A 81 14.15 -17.34 13.74
C GLY A 81 12.69 -17.50 14.11
#